data_AF-A0A7X8FXB4-F1
#
_entry.id   AF-A0A7X8FXB4-F1
#
_cell.length_a   1.000
_cell.length_b   1.000
_cell.length_c   1.000
_cell.angle_alpha   90.00
_cell.angle_beta   90.00
_cell.angle_gamma   90.00
#
_symmetry.space_group_name_H-M   'P 1'
#
loop_
_entity.id
_entity.type
_entity.pdbx_description
1 polymer ?
#
loop_
_entity_poly.entity_id
_entity_poly.type
_entity_poly.pdbx_seq_one_letter_code
_entity_poly.pdbx_strand_id
1 'polypeptide(L)'
;MATSAPLRKYGGLVDPGNHSPDTSLPVMFREGSSLAGEESFIAFDGVQCTIPVLVDAAPFFTGYKGYYSENMRIAVIRAGSSQIEFTRVPGQFVPGEKWVFMEDGVPQEWTITERHGSSVYIEGPDRVLRCVADGNRLGLLSVACTNDDPDMTFLVDFKSPVRVSGGEGSRNTETEFSLSIAGEKRVVTGTVSVESDAAQTRIVLSPHSPDWAVPRGVSTTMTGAGSTLKRDVVIVNGE
;
A
#
# COMPACT_ATOMS: atom_id res chain seq x y z
N MET A 1 24.89 4.45 -28.16
CA MET A 1 24.21 4.60 -26.87
C MET A 1 25.11 4.01 -25.81
N ALA A 2 25.69 4.83 -24.94
CA ALA A 2 26.35 4.34 -23.73
C ALA A 2 25.72 5.06 -22.54
N THR A 3 24.43 4.80 -22.30
CA THR A 3 23.96 4.90 -20.91
C THR A 3 24.70 3.80 -20.17
N SER A 4 25.46 4.18 -19.14
CA SER A 4 25.95 3.17 -18.19
C SER A 4 24.74 2.33 -17.73
N ALA A 5 24.90 1.02 -17.62
CA ALA A 5 23.81 0.16 -17.17
C ALA A 5 23.25 0.69 -15.83
N PRO A 6 21.93 0.63 -15.60
CA PRO A 6 21.34 1.10 -14.35
C PRO A 6 22.05 0.51 -13.13
N LEU A 7 22.41 1.37 -12.18
CA LEU A 7 23.10 0.95 -10.96
C LEU A 7 22.15 1.03 -9.77
N ARG A 8 22.14 -0.02 -8.94
CA ARG A 8 21.30 -0.09 -7.73
C ARG A 8 21.50 1.07 -6.77
N LYS A 9 22.72 1.61 -6.68
CA LYS A 9 23.03 2.78 -5.82
C LYS A 9 22.28 4.06 -6.21
N TYR A 10 21.71 4.11 -7.42
CA TYR A 10 20.89 5.22 -7.90
C TYR A 10 19.38 4.90 -7.91
N GLY A 11 19.01 3.69 -7.48
CA GLY A 11 17.63 3.28 -7.26
C GLY A 11 17.05 3.83 -5.95
N GLY A 12 15.99 3.19 -5.46
CA GLY A 12 15.36 3.51 -4.18
C GLY A 12 13.93 4.03 -4.29
N LEU A 13 13.43 4.50 -3.16
CA LEU A 13 12.11 5.11 -3.04
C LEU A 13 12.03 6.38 -3.91
N VAL A 14 10.90 6.57 -4.57
CA VAL A 14 10.62 7.70 -5.47
C VAL A 14 9.60 8.61 -4.79
N ASP A 15 9.89 9.91 -4.78
CA ASP A 15 8.88 10.91 -4.46
C ASP A 15 7.84 10.98 -5.61
N PRO A 16 6.57 10.66 -5.37
CA PRO A 16 5.51 10.73 -6.37
C PRO A 16 5.16 12.17 -6.80
N GLY A 17 5.79 13.20 -6.23
CA GLY A 17 5.55 14.60 -6.56
C GLY A 17 4.08 14.99 -6.35
N ASN A 18 3.45 15.55 -7.39
CA ASN A 18 2.04 15.99 -7.34
C ASN A 18 1.05 14.92 -7.84
N HIS A 19 1.45 13.66 -7.98
CA HIS A 19 0.51 12.60 -8.36
C HIS A 19 -0.43 12.30 -7.19
N SER A 20 -1.73 12.59 -7.37
CA SER A 20 -2.83 12.27 -6.44
C SER A 20 -2.54 12.59 -4.96
N PRO A 21 -2.21 13.86 -4.62
CA PRO A 21 -1.71 14.23 -3.31
C PRO A 21 -2.72 14.02 -2.18
N ASP A 22 -4.02 14.14 -2.48
CA ASP A 22 -5.07 14.19 -1.45
C ASP A 22 -5.93 12.92 -1.36
N THR A 23 -5.75 11.97 -2.29
CA THR A 23 -6.66 10.80 -2.42
C THR A 23 -5.93 9.47 -2.37
N SER A 24 -4.60 9.48 -2.35
CA SER A 24 -3.80 8.26 -2.36
C SER A 24 -2.43 8.42 -1.71
N LEU A 25 -1.95 7.30 -1.19
CA LEU A 25 -0.59 7.08 -0.74
C LEU A 25 0.09 6.09 -1.70
N PRO A 26 0.71 6.58 -2.79
CA PRO A 26 1.52 5.75 -3.67
C PRO A 26 2.88 5.47 -3.01
N VAL A 27 3.35 4.23 -3.14
CA VAL A 27 4.68 3.79 -2.75
C VAL A 27 5.37 3.34 -4.02
N MET A 28 6.34 4.14 -4.47
CA MET A 28 7.03 3.94 -5.73
C MET A 28 8.49 3.59 -5.49
N PHE A 29 8.96 2.49 -6.05
CA PHE A 29 10.33 2.03 -5.91
C PHE A 29 10.93 1.75 -7.28
N ARG A 30 12.21 2.05 -7.45
CA ARG A 30 12.98 1.69 -8.64
C ARG A 30 14.23 0.93 -8.20
N GLU A 31 14.53 -0.18 -8.86
CA GLU A 31 15.65 -1.02 -8.43
C GLU A 31 17.00 -0.38 -8.75
N GLY A 32 17.09 0.31 -9.89
CA GLY A 32 18.30 0.98 -10.32
C GLY A 32 18.01 2.08 -11.33
N SER A 33 18.94 3.02 -11.43
CA SER A 33 18.88 4.08 -12.43
C SER A 33 20.27 4.31 -13.04
N SER A 34 20.29 4.73 -14.30
CA SER A 34 21.45 5.37 -14.93
C SER A 34 21.21 6.88 -14.96
N LEU A 35 22.23 7.66 -14.66
CA LEU A 35 22.17 9.13 -14.72
C LEU A 35 22.53 9.62 -16.12
N ALA A 36 21.82 10.63 -16.62
CA ALA A 36 22.19 11.30 -17.87
C ALA A 36 23.55 11.99 -17.72
N GLY A 37 24.39 11.84 -18.75
CA GLY A 37 25.62 12.58 -18.94
C GLY A 37 25.54 13.53 -20.13
N GLU A 38 26.65 14.21 -20.44
CA GLU A 38 26.75 15.22 -21.50
C GLU A 38 26.29 14.71 -22.88
N GLU A 39 26.60 13.46 -23.21
CA GLU A 39 26.22 12.84 -24.48
C GLU A 39 24.79 12.26 -24.49
N SER A 40 24.02 12.45 -23.41
CA SER A 40 22.65 11.94 -23.34
C SER A 40 21.70 12.84 -24.15
N PHE A 41 20.80 12.19 -24.87
CA PHE A 41 19.74 12.84 -25.63
C PHE A 41 18.48 11.99 -25.60
N ILE A 42 17.32 12.61 -25.85
CA ILE A 42 16.07 11.92 -26.15
C ILE A 42 15.80 12.14 -27.64
N ALA A 43 15.36 11.11 -28.35
CA ALA A 43 14.93 11.23 -29.74
C ALA A 43 13.42 11.04 -29.86
N PHE A 44 12.72 12.01 -30.45
CA PHE A 44 11.30 11.91 -30.80
C PHE A 44 11.20 11.97 -32.33
N ASP A 45 10.62 10.95 -32.96
CA ASP A 45 10.48 10.87 -34.42
C ASP A 45 11.80 11.13 -35.18
N GLY A 46 12.92 10.67 -34.62
CA GLY A 46 14.27 10.87 -35.17
C GLY A 46 14.90 12.23 -34.90
N VAL A 47 14.18 13.17 -34.28
CA VAL A 47 14.71 14.47 -33.84
C VAL A 47 15.35 14.34 -32.47
N GLN A 48 16.65 14.67 -32.37
CA GLN A 48 17.38 14.63 -31.11
C GLN A 48 17.16 15.91 -30.29
N CYS A 49 16.86 15.73 -29.01
CA CYS A 49 16.70 16.77 -28.00
C CYS A 49 17.73 16.53 -26.89
N THR A 50 18.48 17.58 -26.52
CA THR A 50 19.46 17.50 -25.42
C THR A 50 18.77 17.44 -24.06
N ILE A 51 19.41 16.76 -23.09
CA ILE A 51 18.94 16.76 -21.71
C ILE A 51 19.30 18.10 -21.04
N PRO A 52 18.35 18.82 -20.42
CA PRO A 52 18.66 20.05 -19.70
C PRO A 52 19.62 19.84 -18.54
N VAL A 53 20.47 20.83 -18.26
CA VAL A 53 21.29 20.84 -17.03
C VAL A 53 20.41 21.15 -15.82
N LEU A 54 20.52 20.34 -14.78
CA LEU A 54 19.84 20.54 -13.49
C LEU A 54 20.73 21.28 -12.48
N VAL A 55 22.01 20.93 -12.44
CA VAL A 55 23.01 21.51 -11.53
C VAL A 55 24.26 21.83 -12.34
N ASP A 56 24.74 23.06 -12.22
CA ASP A 56 26.02 23.48 -12.78
C ASP A 56 26.91 24.04 -11.68
N ALA A 57 27.94 23.28 -11.32
CA ALA A 57 28.97 23.63 -10.35
C ALA A 57 30.36 23.46 -10.99
N ALA A 58 30.51 23.99 -12.20
CA ALA A 58 31.78 23.98 -12.92
C ALA A 58 32.94 24.60 -12.10
N PRO A 59 34.18 24.07 -12.22
CA PRO A 59 34.59 22.95 -13.08
C PRO A 59 34.36 21.56 -12.47
N PHE A 60 33.74 21.45 -11.29
CA PHE A 60 33.78 20.23 -10.49
C PHE A 60 32.63 19.26 -10.80
N PHE A 61 31.47 19.77 -11.20
CA PHE A 61 30.29 18.93 -11.42
C PHE A 61 29.24 19.59 -12.32
N THR A 62 28.72 18.82 -13.28
CA THR A 62 27.51 19.16 -14.06
C THR A 62 26.56 17.98 -13.97
N GLY A 63 25.35 18.22 -13.45
CA GLY A 63 24.29 17.22 -13.33
C GLY A 63 23.17 17.50 -14.31
N TYR A 64 22.74 16.49 -15.07
CA TYR A 64 21.68 16.60 -16.08
C TYR A 64 20.32 16.17 -15.52
N LYS A 65 19.25 16.80 -15.99
CA LYS A 65 17.86 16.52 -15.63
C LYS A 65 17.32 15.31 -16.39
N GLY A 66 17.99 14.18 -16.27
CA GLY A 66 17.60 12.94 -16.94
C GLY A 66 18.14 11.72 -16.22
N TYR A 67 17.31 10.70 -16.14
CA TYR A 67 17.69 9.37 -15.70
C TYR A 67 16.85 8.34 -16.44
N TYR A 68 17.42 7.15 -16.60
CA TYR A 68 16.72 5.99 -17.11
C TYR A 68 16.69 4.95 -15.99
N SER A 69 15.50 4.43 -15.68
CA SER A 69 15.27 3.50 -14.58
C SER A 69 14.67 2.21 -15.09
N GLU A 70 15.07 1.10 -14.49
CA GLU A 70 14.51 -0.23 -14.75
C GLU A 70 13.83 -0.77 -13.48
N ASN A 71 12.92 -1.74 -13.68
CA ASN A 71 12.20 -2.44 -12.62
C ASN A 71 11.51 -1.49 -11.62
N MET A 72 10.78 -0.52 -12.18
CA MET A 72 9.94 0.38 -11.39
C MET A 72 8.72 -0.39 -10.90
N ARG A 73 8.43 -0.28 -9.61
CA ARG A 73 7.33 -0.96 -8.91
C ARG A 73 6.49 0.07 -8.19
N ILE A 74 5.17 -0.07 -8.27
CA ILE A 74 4.24 0.86 -7.67
C ILE A 74 3.18 0.10 -6.88
N ALA A 75 2.94 0.50 -5.64
CA ALA A 75 1.78 0.09 -4.87
C ALA A 75 1.01 1.32 -4.43
N VAL A 76 -0.33 1.26 -4.42
CA VAL A 76 -1.15 2.43 -4.07
C VAL A 76 -2.21 2.05 -3.05
N ILE A 77 -2.16 2.71 -1.89
CA ILE A 77 -3.29 2.74 -0.95
C ILE A 77 -4.13 3.95 -1.33
N ARG A 78 -5.39 3.74 -1.72
CA ARG A 78 -6.28 4.83 -2.14
C ARG A 78 -7.58 4.81 -1.38
N ALA A 79 -8.14 6.00 -1.16
CA ALA A 79 -9.55 6.09 -0.82
C ALA A 79 -10.42 5.67 -2.04
N GLY A 80 -11.52 4.99 -1.78
CA GLY A 80 -12.50 4.53 -2.76
C GLY A 80 -13.68 3.84 -2.10
N SER A 81 -14.89 4.01 -2.62
CA SER A 81 -16.09 3.40 -2.03
C SER A 81 -16.33 1.98 -2.55
N SER A 82 -16.67 1.05 -1.67
CA SER A 82 -17.23 -0.26 -2.03
C SER A 82 -18.35 -0.66 -1.07
N GLN A 83 -19.30 -1.43 -1.59
CA GLN A 83 -20.39 -2.06 -0.84
C GLN A 83 -20.11 -3.56 -0.72
N ILE A 84 -20.01 -4.03 0.52
CA ILE A 84 -19.75 -5.44 0.86
C ILE A 84 -20.99 -6.03 1.49
N GLU A 85 -21.46 -7.17 0.98
CA GLU A 85 -22.62 -7.90 1.50
C GLU A 85 -22.21 -9.32 1.89
N PHE A 86 -22.15 -9.61 3.19
CA PHE A 86 -21.78 -10.93 3.67
C PHE A 86 -22.91 -11.94 3.48
N THR A 87 -22.60 -13.04 2.80
CA THR A 87 -23.46 -14.23 2.70
C THR A 87 -23.07 -15.28 3.73
N ARG A 88 -21.76 -15.40 4.02
CA ARG A 88 -21.22 -16.30 5.04
C ARG A 88 -20.10 -15.62 5.80
N VAL A 89 -20.15 -15.75 7.12
CA VAL A 89 -19.07 -15.40 8.04
C VAL A 89 -18.67 -16.67 8.79
N PRO A 90 -17.37 -16.94 9.02
CA PRO A 90 -16.92 -18.05 9.85
C PRO A 90 -17.55 -18.01 11.25
N GLY A 91 -18.09 -19.14 11.70
CA GLY A 91 -18.53 -19.29 13.09
C GLY A 91 -17.37 -19.43 14.08
N GLN A 92 -16.20 -19.84 13.57
CA GLN A 92 -14.95 -19.99 14.30
C GLN A 92 -13.78 -19.61 13.39
N PHE A 93 -12.66 -19.20 13.98
CA PHE A 93 -11.45 -18.89 13.21
C PHE A 93 -10.51 -20.10 13.11
N VAL A 94 -10.90 -21.14 12.39
CA VAL A 94 -10.11 -22.37 12.19
C VAL A 94 -9.85 -22.63 10.72
N PRO A 95 -8.76 -23.35 10.34
CA PRO A 95 -8.46 -23.64 8.94
C PRO A 95 -9.63 -24.30 8.19
N GLY A 96 -9.86 -23.85 6.95
CA GLY A 96 -10.95 -24.30 6.08
C GLY A 96 -12.25 -23.50 6.20
N GLU A 97 -12.42 -22.71 7.25
CA GLU A 97 -13.55 -21.78 7.35
C GLU A 97 -13.41 -20.61 6.38
N LYS A 98 -14.55 -20.04 5.98
CA LYS A 98 -14.61 -19.07 4.88
C LYS A 98 -15.51 -17.88 5.15
N TRP A 99 -15.06 -16.71 4.72
CA TRP A 99 -15.95 -15.60 4.40
C TRP A 99 -16.39 -15.72 2.95
N VAL A 100 -17.69 -15.56 2.72
CA VAL A 100 -18.27 -15.44 1.37
C VAL A 100 -19.09 -14.18 1.36
N PHE A 101 -18.79 -13.27 0.44
CA PHE A 101 -19.45 -11.99 0.35
C PHE A 101 -19.50 -11.49 -1.09
N MET A 102 -20.38 -10.53 -1.36
CA MET A 102 -20.37 -9.76 -2.59
C MET A 102 -19.67 -8.44 -2.32
N GLU A 103 -18.76 -8.02 -3.18
CA GLU A 103 -18.16 -6.69 -3.16
C GLU A 103 -18.49 -5.98 -4.48
N ASP A 104 -19.28 -4.91 -4.41
CA ASP A 104 -19.78 -4.17 -5.58
C ASP A 104 -20.42 -5.09 -6.64
N GLY A 105 -21.12 -6.14 -6.19
CA GLY A 105 -21.76 -7.13 -7.05
C GLY A 105 -20.82 -8.22 -7.59
N VAL A 106 -19.54 -8.22 -7.21
CA VAL A 106 -18.56 -9.26 -7.54
C VAL A 106 -18.46 -10.27 -6.39
N PRO A 107 -18.63 -11.58 -6.63
CA PRO A 107 -18.48 -12.58 -5.58
C PRO A 107 -17.03 -12.69 -5.12
N GLN A 108 -16.85 -12.75 -3.80
CA GLN A 108 -15.57 -12.89 -3.12
C GLN A 108 -15.61 -14.08 -2.16
N GLU A 109 -14.52 -14.84 -2.12
CA GLU A 109 -14.31 -15.93 -1.17
C GLU A 109 -12.94 -15.78 -0.52
N TRP A 110 -12.92 -15.76 0.82
CA TRP A 110 -11.70 -15.65 1.61
C TRP A 110 -11.65 -16.81 2.59
N THR A 111 -10.53 -17.52 2.64
CA THR A 111 -10.40 -18.78 3.39
C THR A 111 -9.37 -18.63 4.50
N ILE A 112 -9.68 -19.16 5.69
CA ILE A 112 -8.68 -19.33 6.75
C ILE A 112 -7.79 -20.50 6.35
N THR A 113 -6.51 -20.24 6.07
CA THR A 113 -5.56 -21.26 5.62
C THR A 113 -4.80 -21.86 6.78
N GLU A 114 -4.42 -21.04 7.76
CA GLU A 114 -3.60 -21.47 8.88
C GLU A 114 -4.01 -20.82 10.20
N ARG A 115 -3.74 -21.53 11.30
CA ARG A 115 -3.84 -21.00 12.66
C ARG A 115 -2.70 -21.48 13.54
N HIS A 116 -2.00 -20.53 14.14
CA HIS A 116 -0.91 -20.78 15.09
C HIS A 116 -1.22 -20.04 16.40
N GLY A 117 -1.81 -20.75 17.37
CA GLY A 117 -2.27 -20.15 18.62
C GLY A 117 -3.40 -19.13 18.37
N SER A 118 -3.13 -17.85 18.64
CA SER A 118 -4.03 -16.74 18.33
C SER A 118 -3.80 -16.13 16.95
N SER A 119 -2.70 -16.45 16.26
CA SER A 119 -2.44 -15.96 14.91
C SER A 119 -3.28 -16.74 13.90
N VAL A 120 -3.97 -16.03 13.02
CA VAL A 120 -4.82 -16.59 11.96
C VAL A 120 -4.39 -15.99 10.62
N TYR A 121 -4.23 -16.83 9.61
CA TYR A 121 -3.91 -16.42 8.25
C TYR A 121 -5.15 -16.61 7.37
N ILE A 122 -5.49 -15.57 6.61
CA ILE A 122 -6.68 -15.54 5.76
C ILE A 122 -6.24 -15.18 4.35
N GLU A 123 -6.53 -16.03 3.39
CA GLU A 123 -6.19 -15.84 1.99
C GLU A 123 -7.42 -15.39 1.21
N GLY A 124 -7.28 -14.30 0.47
CA GLY A 124 -8.23 -13.83 -0.54
C GLY A 124 -7.60 -13.87 -1.94
N PRO A 125 -8.28 -13.37 -2.98
CA PRO A 125 -7.82 -13.49 -4.36
C PRO A 125 -6.48 -12.81 -4.68
N ASP A 126 -6.20 -11.67 -4.04
CA ASP A 126 -5.07 -10.78 -4.36
C ASP A 126 -4.27 -10.36 -3.12
N ARG A 127 -4.56 -10.98 -1.97
CA ARG A 127 -3.90 -10.67 -0.70
C ARG A 127 -4.07 -11.75 0.35
N VAL A 128 -3.10 -11.80 1.27
CA VAL A 128 -3.12 -12.59 2.48
C VAL A 128 -3.15 -11.65 3.69
N LEU A 129 -4.09 -11.89 4.59
CA LEU A 129 -4.15 -11.22 5.89
C LEU A 129 -3.51 -12.07 6.96
N ARG A 130 -2.78 -11.42 7.86
CA ARG A 130 -2.42 -11.97 9.15
C ARG A 130 -3.18 -11.24 10.24
N CYS A 131 -3.94 -12.00 11.02
CA CYS A 131 -4.81 -11.49 12.06
C CYS A 131 -4.49 -12.13 13.42
N VAL A 132 -4.92 -11.49 14.50
CA VAL A 132 -4.93 -12.03 15.85
C VAL A 132 -6.37 -12.25 16.28
N ALA A 133 -6.72 -13.51 16.57
CA ALA A 133 -8.02 -13.91 17.10
C ALA A 133 -8.11 -13.69 18.61
N ASP A 134 -9.22 -13.10 19.03
CA ASP A 134 -9.61 -12.88 20.43
C ASP A 134 -11.10 -13.19 20.58
N GLY A 135 -11.42 -14.41 21.01
CA GLY A 135 -12.78 -14.96 20.95
C GLY A 135 -13.33 -14.95 19.51
N ASN A 136 -14.45 -14.27 19.31
CA ASN A 136 -15.10 -14.11 18.00
C ASN A 136 -14.70 -12.80 17.28
N ARG A 137 -13.59 -12.17 17.70
CA ARG A 137 -13.07 -10.96 17.07
C ARG A 137 -11.72 -11.21 16.44
N LEU A 138 -11.44 -10.50 15.35
CA LEU A 138 -10.13 -10.44 14.71
C LEU A 138 -9.57 -9.02 14.85
N GLY A 139 -8.27 -8.94 15.14
CA GLY A 139 -7.47 -7.74 14.92
C GLY A 139 -6.53 -7.96 13.76
N LEU A 140 -6.51 -7.05 12.79
CA LEU A 140 -5.62 -7.10 11.63
C LEU A 140 -4.20 -6.72 12.06
N LEU A 141 -3.22 -7.54 11.72
CA LEU A 141 -1.81 -7.32 12.06
C LEU A 141 -0.95 -7.08 10.82
N SER A 142 -1.30 -7.67 9.68
CA SER A 142 -0.60 -7.44 8.42
C SER A 142 -1.49 -7.71 7.20
N VAL A 143 -1.24 -7.01 6.10
CA VAL A 143 -1.81 -7.24 4.77
C VAL A 143 -0.65 -7.43 3.80
N ALA A 144 -0.50 -8.64 3.26
CA ALA A 144 0.44 -8.93 2.18
C ALA A 144 -0.34 -8.98 0.86
N CYS A 145 -0.07 -8.03 -0.02
CA CYS A 145 -0.65 -7.99 -1.34
C CYS A 145 0.14 -8.89 -2.29
N THR A 146 -0.56 -9.70 -3.07
CA THR A 146 0.01 -10.61 -4.06
C THR A 146 -0.34 -10.14 -5.46
N ASN A 147 0.59 -10.31 -6.39
CA ASN A 147 0.36 -10.17 -7.83
C ASN A 147 1.15 -11.25 -8.58
N ASP A 148 1.12 -11.21 -9.91
CA ASP A 148 1.82 -12.20 -10.75
C ASP A 148 3.35 -12.03 -10.75
N ASP A 149 3.87 -10.89 -10.27
CA ASP A 149 5.31 -10.66 -10.11
C ASP A 149 5.77 -11.11 -8.71
N PRO A 150 6.47 -12.25 -8.58
CA PRO A 150 6.92 -12.75 -7.28
C PRO A 150 7.90 -11.79 -6.57
N ASP A 151 8.54 -10.88 -7.30
CA ASP A 151 9.44 -9.88 -6.74
C ASP A 151 8.69 -8.61 -6.30
N MET A 152 7.46 -8.39 -6.77
CA MET A 152 6.58 -7.32 -6.30
C MET A 152 5.83 -7.80 -5.05
N THR A 153 6.48 -7.60 -3.91
CA THR A 153 5.83 -7.74 -2.60
C THR A 153 5.39 -6.36 -2.13
N PHE A 154 4.13 -6.21 -1.72
CA PHE A 154 3.67 -5.03 -0.99
C PHE A 154 3.05 -5.46 0.33
N LEU A 155 3.60 -4.92 1.43
CA LEU A 155 3.25 -5.34 2.79
C LEU A 155 2.85 -4.12 3.63
N VAL A 156 1.69 -4.21 4.27
CA VAL A 156 1.25 -3.27 5.29
C VAL A 156 1.32 -3.98 6.64
N ASP A 157 2.22 -3.57 7.52
CA ASP A 157 2.37 -4.13 8.86
C ASP A 157 1.89 -3.16 9.94
N PHE A 158 1.28 -3.69 10.99
CA PHE A 158 0.88 -2.95 12.18
C PHE A 158 1.66 -3.44 13.41
N LYS A 159 2.07 -2.51 14.28
CA LYS A 159 2.78 -2.83 15.52
C LYS A 159 1.89 -3.57 16.53
N SER A 160 0.62 -3.19 16.58
CA SER A 160 -0.43 -3.84 17.37
C SER A 160 -1.63 -4.18 16.49
N PRO A 161 -2.43 -5.21 16.81
CA PRO A 161 -3.56 -5.57 15.96
C PRO A 161 -4.63 -4.46 15.90
N VAL A 162 -4.91 -3.98 14.69
CA VAL A 162 -5.95 -2.99 14.37
C VAL A 162 -7.31 -3.67 14.46
N ARG A 163 -8.19 -3.16 15.33
CA ARG A 163 -9.51 -3.74 15.57
C ARG A 163 -10.58 -2.73 15.21
N VAL A 164 -11.43 -3.09 14.25
CA VAL A 164 -12.64 -2.35 13.90
C VAL A 164 -13.72 -2.83 14.88
N SER A 165 -14.01 -2.04 15.92
CA SER A 165 -14.99 -2.43 16.94
C SER A 165 -16.42 -2.33 16.41
N GLY A 166 -17.17 -3.43 16.47
CA GLY A 166 -18.63 -3.43 16.36
C GLY A 166 -19.30 -3.58 17.74
N GLY A 167 -18.94 -2.74 18.72
CA GLY A 167 -19.50 -2.84 20.08
C GLY A 167 -19.69 -1.47 20.73
N GLU A 168 -20.70 -1.38 21.61
CA GLU A 168 -21.11 -0.14 22.30
C GLU A 168 -19.95 0.56 23.01
N GLY A 169 -19.80 1.86 22.73
CA GLY A 169 -18.80 2.74 23.31
C GLY A 169 -17.86 3.33 22.26
N SER A 170 -17.59 4.64 22.38
CA SER A 170 -16.56 5.26 21.56
C SER A 170 -15.19 4.71 21.96
N ARG A 171 -14.48 4.15 20.99
CA ARG A 171 -13.11 3.66 21.19
C ARG A 171 -12.22 4.33 20.16
N ASN A 172 -11.17 4.99 20.65
CA ASN A 172 -10.08 5.45 19.83
C ASN A 172 -8.87 4.53 20.10
N THR A 173 -8.36 3.88 19.07
CA THR A 173 -7.12 3.12 19.16
C THR A 173 -6.13 3.61 18.13
N GLU A 174 -4.89 3.78 18.53
CA GLU A 174 -3.79 4.14 17.65
C GLU A 174 -2.68 3.10 17.71
N THR A 175 -2.08 2.79 16.58
CA THR A 175 -0.87 1.96 16.51
C THR A 175 0.01 2.38 15.34
N GLU A 176 1.29 2.05 15.39
CA GLU A 176 2.22 2.31 14.29
C GLU A 176 1.94 1.38 13.12
N PHE A 177 2.01 1.89 11.90
CA PHE A 177 2.08 1.08 10.69
C PHE A 177 3.41 1.28 9.94
N SER A 178 3.75 0.30 9.11
CA SER A 178 4.81 0.44 8.12
C SER A 178 4.44 -0.20 6.80
N LEU A 179 4.87 0.41 5.69
CA LEU A 179 4.75 -0.14 4.34
C LEU A 179 6.11 -0.66 3.88
N SER A 180 6.11 -1.82 3.25
CA SER A 180 7.30 -2.41 2.60
C SER A 180 6.95 -2.72 1.15
N ILE A 181 7.91 -2.53 0.24
CA ILE A 181 7.73 -2.80 -1.19
C ILE A 181 8.98 -3.45 -1.77
N ALA A 182 8.84 -4.42 -2.66
CA ALA A 182 9.95 -5.02 -3.40
C ALA A 182 11.09 -5.53 -2.49
N GLY A 183 10.75 -6.12 -1.34
CA GLY A 183 11.69 -6.56 -0.31
C GLY A 183 12.29 -5.45 0.57
N GLU A 184 12.15 -4.17 0.18
CA GLU A 184 12.57 -3.03 1.00
C GLU A 184 11.60 -2.78 2.14
N LYS A 185 12.13 -2.82 3.37
CA LYS A 185 11.33 -2.84 4.58
C LYS A 185 11.09 -1.45 5.12
N ARG A 186 9.85 -1.19 5.56
CA ARG A 186 9.47 0.03 6.30
C ARG A 186 9.82 1.32 5.55
N VAL A 187 9.63 1.30 4.23
CA VAL A 187 9.91 2.44 3.34
C VAL A 187 8.98 3.63 3.61
N VAL A 188 7.78 3.36 4.13
CA VAL A 188 6.87 4.36 4.69
C VAL A 188 6.52 3.93 6.11
N THR A 189 6.45 4.87 7.05
CA THR A 189 6.04 4.60 8.44
C THR A 189 5.09 5.68 8.90
N GLY A 190 4.15 5.34 9.79
CA GLY A 190 3.20 6.30 10.34
C GLY A 190 2.35 5.69 11.44
N THR A 191 1.21 6.29 11.72
CA THR A 191 0.20 5.74 12.63
C THR A 191 -1.10 5.44 11.92
N VAL A 192 -1.78 4.39 12.37
CA VAL A 192 -3.17 4.13 12.02
C VAL A 192 -4.01 4.39 13.26
N SER A 193 -5.03 5.23 13.12
CA SER A 193 -6.05 5.45 14.14
C SER A 193 -7.37 4.83 13.71
N VAL A 194 -8.10 4.30 14.68
CA VAL A 194 -9.46 3.78 14.51
C VAL A 194 -10.35 4.48 15.51
N GLU A 195 -11.33 5.20 14.99
CA GLU A 195 -12.34 5.95 15.74
C GLU A 195 -13.70 5.32 15.46
N SER A 196 -14.29 4.66 16.44
CA SER A 196 -15.63 4.09 16.32
C SER A 196 -16.65 4.87 17.14
N ASP A 197 -17.86 5.03 16.59
CA ASP A 197 -19.08 5.38 17.32
C ASP A 197 -20.18 4.33 17.04
N ALA A 198 -21.42 4.60 17.49
CA ALA A 198 -22.53 3.65 17.33
C ALA A 198 -22.99 3.44 15.87
N ALA A 199 -22.67 4.36 14.96
CA ALA A 199 -23.12 4.39 13.58
C ALA A 199 -22.01 4.10 12.56
N GLN A 200 -20.78 4.49 12.87
CA GLN A 200 -19.65 4.42 11.93
C GLN A 200 -18.32 4.10 12.61
N THR A 201 -17.39 3.55 11.84
CA THR A 201 -15.98 3.44 12.21
C THR A 201 -15.11 4.12 11.17
N ARG A 202 -14.34 5.10 11.59
CA ARG A 202 -13.37 5.79 10.77
C ARG A 202 -11.97 5.21 11.03
N ILE A 203 -11.25 4.89 9.97
CA ILE A 203 -9.86 4.43 10.03
C ILE A 203 -9.02 5.44 9.27
N VAL A 204 -7.93 5.92 9.86
CA VAL A 204 -7.03 6.91 9.25
C VAL A 204 -5.60 6.40 9.29
N LEU A 205 -4.96 6.30 8.13
CA LEU A 205 -3.53 6.09 8.00
C LEU A 205 -2.85 7.45 7.84
N SER A 206 -1.96 7.79 8.76
CA SER A 206 -1.22 9.05 8.82
C SER A 206 0.29 8.78 8.69
N PRO A 207 0.88 8.90 7.49
CA PRO A 207 2.33 8.74 7.32
C PRO A 207 3.11 9.81 8.07
N HIS A 208 4.26 9.43 8.62
CA HIS A 208 5.23 10.32 9.28
C HIS A 208 6.58 10.37 8.55
N SER A 209 6.87 9.37 7.72
CA SER A 209 8.09 9.29 6.92
C SER A 209 7.83 8.43 5.70
N PRO A 210 8.45 8.76 4.55
CA PRO A 210 9.33 9.90 4.30
C PRO A 210 8.56 11.23 4.18
N ASP A 211 9.26 12.35 4.09
CA ASP A 211 8.66 13.71 4.06
C ASP A 211 7.56 13.87 3.00
N TRP A 212 7.74 13.28 1.82
CA TRP A 212 6.74 13.35 0.75
C TRP A 212 5.44 12.59 1.10
N ALA A 213 5.49 11.61 2.00
CA ALA A 213 4.34 10.81 2.41
C ALA A 213 3.51 11.51 3.50
N VAL A 214 4.13 12.37 4.31
CA VAL A 214 3.48 13.07 5.44
C VAL A 214 2.16 13.75 5.06
N PRO A 215 2.07 14.53 3.96
CA PRO A 215 0.80 15.17 3.61
C PRO A 215 -0.26 14.21 3.03
N ARG A 216 0.07 12.94 2.80
CA ARG A 216 -0.75 11.97 2.03
C ARG A 216 -1.51 11.00 2.92
N GLY A 217 -2.11 11.50 3.99
CA GLY A 217 -2.97 10.69 4.87
C GLY A 217 -4.15 10.09 4.10
N VAL A 218 -4.48 8.82 4.38
CA VAL A 218 -5.61 8.13 3.75
C VAL A 218 -6.61 7.77 4.84
N SER A 219 -7.89 8.04 4.61
CA SER A 219 -8.95 7.66 5.54
C SER A 219 -10.07 6.90 4.86
N THR A 220 -10.70 5.99 5.61
CA THR A 220 -11.92 5.28 5.23
C THR A 220 -12.94 5.42 6.34
N THR A 221 -14.20 5.56 5.95
CA THR A 221 -15.32 5.40 6.86
C THR A 221 -16.04 4.10 6.54
N MET A 222 -16.30 3.32 7.58
CA MET A 222 -17.10 2.10 7.53
C MET A 222 -18.44 2.38 8.19
N THR A 223 -19.53 2.16 7.46
CA THR A 223 -20.89 2.18 8.01
C THR A 223 -21.51 0.80 7.87
N GLY A 224 -22.14 0.33 8.94
CA GLY A 224 -22.78 -0.99 8.98
C GLY A 224 -24.30 -0.88 9.05
N ALA A 225 -24.99 -1.62 8.18
CA ALA A 225 -26.42 -1.87 8.29
C ALA A 225 -26.70 -3.34 7.99
N GLY A 226 -26.96 -4.15 9.02
CA GLY A 226 -27.18 -5.59 8.87
C GLY A 226 -25.93 -6.32 8.36
N SER A 227 -26.04 -7.03 7.23
CA SER A 227 -24.92 -7.73 6.56
C SER A 227 -24.16 -6.87 5.55
N THR A 228 -24.53 -5.59 5.42
CA THR A 228 -23.93 -4.66 4.46
C THR A 228 -22.94 -3.74 5.15
N LEU A 229 -21.71 -3.68 4.62
CA LEU A 229 -20.70 -2.68 4.95
C LEU A 229 -20.48 -1.77 3.74
N LYS A 230 -20.42 -0.46 3.97
CA LYS A 230 -19.87 0.49 2.99
C LYS A 230 -18.50 0.94 3.48
N ARG A 231 -17.48 0.90 2.62
CA ARG A 231 -16.10 1.33 2.97
C ARG A 231 -15.51 2.30 1.97
N ASP A 232 -14.82 3.32 2.51
CA ASP A 232 -13.96 4.36 1.92
C ASP A 232 -12.58 3.99 1.32
N VAL A 233 -12.09 2.74 1.29
CA VAL A 233 -10.72 2.44 0.79
C VAL A 233 -10.62 1.20 -0.11
N VAL A 234 -9.82 1.33 -1.19
CA VAL A 234 -9.36 0.24 -2.05
C VAL A 234 -7.83 0.23 -2.03
N ILE A 235 -7.21 -0.93 -1.82
CA ILE A 235 -5.76 -1.10 -2.08
C ILE A 235 -5.66 -1.61 -3.51
N VAL A 236 -4.93 -0.89 -4.37
CA VAL A 236 -4.65 -1.30 -5.74
C VAL A 236 -3.17 -1.62 -5.84
N ASN A 237 -2.84 -2.85 -6.18
CA ASN A 237 -1.49 -3.21 -6.60
C ASN A 237 -1.26 -2.60 -7.98
N GLY A 238 -0.27 -1.73 -8.11
CA GLY A 238 0.15 -1.22 -9.41
C GLY A 238 1.00 -2.27 -10.12
N GLU A 239 0.90 -2.28 -11.45
CA GLU A 239 1.85 -2.93 -12.35
C GLU A 239 3.21 -2.22 -12.32
#